data_AF-A0A496LUI0-F1
#
_entry.id   AF-A0A496LUI0-F1
#
_cell.length_a   1.000
_cell.length_b   1.000
_cell.length_c   1.000
_cell.angle_alpha   90.00
_cell.angle_beta   90.00
_cell.angle_gamma   90.00
#
_symmetry.space_group_name_H-M   'P 1'
#
loop_
_entity.id
_entity.type
_entity.pdbx_description
1 polymer ?
#
loop_
_entity_poly.entity_id
_entity_poly.type
_entity_poly.pdbx_seq_one_letter_code
_entity_poly.pdbx_strand_id
1 'polypeptide(L)'
;MKRTLSSFALAAALLGGLSTAVLAIGGPSGAHIDYAVPGKIGEVVVNPYDIAPLTAVIKNGGYTLANAKVTIVPKPDGQTISYKVADKHLRTHGGIPIFGLYPDYQNTVEVEYDKIYKGGTEHVKETYKIYA
;
A
#
# COMPACT_ATOMS: atom_id res chain seq x y z
N MET A 1 -16.20 -3.63 64.98
CA MET A 1 -15.96 -4.62 63.89
C MET A 1 -16.69 -4.30 62.58
N LYS A 2 -17.95 -3.82 62.58
CA LYS A 2 -18.67 -3.51 61.32
C LYS A 2 -18.04 -2.37 60.49
N ARG A 3 -17.53 -1.31 61.15
CA ARG A 3 -16.89 -0.16 60.50
C ARG A 3 -15.52 -0.47 59.87
N THR A 4 -14.76 -1.38 60.48
CA THR A 4 -13.43 -1.81 59.97
C THR A 4 -13.55 -2.73 58.76
N LEU A 5 -14.58 -3.58 58.71
CA LEU A 5 -14.91 -4.41 57.54
C LEU A 5 -15.34 -3.57 56.33
N SER A 6 -16.16 -2.53 56.53
CA SER A 6 -16.55 -1.61 55.45
C SER A 6 -15.37 -0.81 54.88
N SER A 7 -14.41 -0.45 55.73
CA SER A 7 -13.20 0.28 55.31
C SER A 7 -12.27 -0.60 54.46
N PHE A 8 -12.17 -1.89 54.79
CA PHE A 8 -11.38 -2.87 54.05
C PHE A 8 -11.98 -3.20 52.68
N ALA A 9 -13.31 -3.31 52.61
CA ALA A 9 -14.03 -3.52 51.36
C ALA A 9 -13.88 -2.34 50.39
N LEU A 10 -13.90 -1.10 50.91
CA LEU A 10 -13.70 0.11 50.11
C LEU A 10 -12.26 0.22 49.58
N ALA A 11 -11.27 -0.13 50.40
CA ALA A 11 -9.86 -0.17 49.97
C ALA A 11 -9.60 -1.23 48.89
N ALA A 12 -10.20 -2.41 49.01
CA ALA A 12 -10.09 -3.48 48.01
C ALA A 12 -10.76 -3.09 46.67
N ALA A 13 -11.88 -2.38 46.72
CA ALA A 13 -12.55 -1.86 45.52
C ALA A 13 -11.73 -0.78 44.79
N LEU A 14 -10.99 0.05 45.53
CA LEU A 14 -10.12 1.08 44.94
C LEU A 14 -8.84 0.50 44.33
N LEU A 15 -8.31 -0.60 44.88
CA LEU A 15 -7.13 -1.28 44.34
C LEU A 15 -7.43 -2.13 43.09
N GLY A 16 -8.66 -2.64 42.95
CA GLY A 16 -9.07 -3.44 41.78
C GLY A 16 -9.47 -2.61 40.55
N GLY A 17 -9.76 -1.31 40.72
CA GLY A 17 -10.30 -0.44 39.66
C GLY A 17 -9.26 0.25 38.78
N LEU A 18 -7.97 0.21 39.13
CA LEU A 18 -6.89 0.90 38.42
C LEU A 18 -6.12 0.01 37.46
N SER A 19 -6.81 -0.92 36.78
CA SER A 19 -6.26 -1.53 35.57
C SER A 19 -6.32 -0.47 34.47
N THR A 20 -5.33 0.42 34.42
CA THR A 20 -5.08 1.23 33.23
C THR A 20 -4.65 0.25 32.16
N ALA A 21 -5.61 -0.22 31.36
CA ALA A 21 -5.30 -0.89 30.12
C ALA A 21 -4.40 0.07 29.33
N VAL A 22 -3.10 -0.25 29.28
CA VAL A 22 -2.15 0.42 28.42
C VAL A 22 -2.56 -0.01 27.01
N LEU A 23 -3.55 0.69 26.46
CA LEU A 23 -3.89 0.60 25.06
C LEU A 23 -2.67 1.15 24.34
N ALA A 24 -1.84 0.24 23.81
CA ALA A 24 -0.83 0.63 22.85
C ALA A 24 -1.57 1.38 21.73
N ILE A 25 -1.34 2.70 21.62
CA ILE A 25 -1.74 3.51 20.48
C ILE A 25 -0.78 3.13 19.34
N GLY A 26 -0.94 1.90 18.88
CA GLY A 26 -0.38 1.38 17.65
C GLY A 26 -1.58 0.77 16.97
N GLY A 27 -2.30 1.59 16.20
CA GLY A 27 -3.30 1.06 15.25
C GLY A 27 -2.66 -0.06 14.43
N PRO A 28 -3.44 -1.07 13.99
CA PRO A 28 -2.88 -2.20 13.28
C PRO A 28 -1.99 -1.69 12.14
N SER A 29 -0.69 -1.97 12.22
CA SER A 29 0.27 -1.70 11.15
C SER A 29 0.07 -2.66 9.95
N GLY A 30 -1.19 -3.00 9.69
CA GLY A 30 -1.65 -3.71 8.51
C GLY A 30 -1.92 -2.72 7.38
N ALA A 31 -2.27 -3.26 6.21
CA ALA A 31 -2.56 -2.49 5.00
C ALA A 31 -3.87 -1.69 5.09
N HIS A 32 -4.02 -0.83 6.10
CA HIS A 32 -5.04 0.22 6.09
C HIS A 32 -4.53 1.32 5.16
N ILE A 33 -5.03 1.30 3.93
CA ILE A 33 -4.75 2.31 2.93
C ILE A 33 -5.94 3.27 2.98
N ASP A 34 -5.73 4.51 3.46
CA ASP A 34 -6.75 5.56 3.43
C ASP A 34 -7.12 5.98 1.99
N TYR A 35 -6.34 5.50 1.01
CA TYR A 35 -6.47 5.78 -0.42
C TYR A 35 -7.17 4.66 -1.18
N ALA A 36 -7.97 5.04 -2.18
CA ALA A 36 -8.63 4.10 -3.06
C ALA A 36 -7.59 3.23 -3.79
N VAL A 37 -7.72 1.92 -3.65
CA VAL A 37 -6.91 0.95 -4.36
C VAL A 37 -7.60 0.63 -5.70
N PRO A 38 -7.02 1.03 -6.84
CA PRO A 38 -7.66 0.82 -8.15
C PRO A 38 -7.49 -0.60 -8.69
N GLY A 39 -6.65 -1.42 -8.06
CA GLY A 39 -6.24 -2.75 -8.56
C GLY A 39 -6.12 -3.81 -7.47
N LYS A 40 -5.28 -4.84 -7.67
CA LYS A 40 -5.07 -5.91 -6.68
C LYS A 40 -3.93 -5.64 -5.68
N ILE A 41 -3.17 -4.56 -5.86
CA ILE A 41 -2.07 -4.14 -4.98
C ILE A 41 -2.40 -2.81 -4.30
N GLY A 42 -1.46 -1.88 -4.13
CA GLY A 42 -1.70 -0.62 -3.43
C GLY A 42 -2.25 0.48 -4.34
N GLU A 43 -2.26 1.70 -3.78
CA GLU A 43 -2.61 2.93 -4.49
C GLU A 43 -1.67 3.24 -5.66
N VAL A 44 -2.11 4.12 -6.56
CA VAL A 44 -1.28 4.68 -7.63
C VAL A 44 -0.92 6.12 -7.26
N VAL A 45 0.37 6.39 -7.13
CA VAL A 45 0.89 7.73 -6.84
C VAL A 45 1.52 8.31 -8.10
N VAL A 46 0.92 9.35 -8.66
CA VAL A 46 1.46 10.10 -9.80
C VAL A 46 2.52 11.08 -9.30
N ASN A 47 3.59 11.26 -10.07
CA ASN A 47 4.74 12.11 -9.73
C ASN A 47 5.23 11.91 -8.27
N PRO A 48 5.60 10.67 -7.88
CA PRO A 48 5.83 10.32 -6.47
C PRO A 48 6.99 11.05 -5.79
N TYR A 49 7.82 11.75 -6.56
CA TYR A 49 8.99 12.50 -6.08
C TYR A 49 8.94 13.98 -6.48
N ASP A 50 7.81 14.46 -7.00
CA ASP A 50 7.59 15.86 -7.44
C ASP A 50 8.53 16.41 -8.53
N ILE A 51 9.41 15.58 -9.10
CA ILE A 51 10.40 15.99 -10.10
C ILE A 51 10.09 15.48 -11.52
N ALA A 52 9.16 14.53 -11.67
CA ALA A 52 8.91 13.82 -12.93
C ALA A 52 7.40 13.59 -13.13
N PRO A 53 6.67 14.59 -13.67
CA PRO A 53 5.20 14.55 -13.74
C PRO A 53 4.66 13.41 -14.61
N LEU A 54 5.43 12.95 -15.60
CA LEU A 54 5.06 11.85 -16.51
C LEU A 54 5.49 10.48 -16.00
N THR A 55 5.41 10.31 -14.68
CA THR A 55 5.74 9.07 -13.98
C THR A 55 4.72 8.77 -12.90
N ALA A 56 4.62 7.51 -12.52
CA ALA A 56 3.81 7.07 -11.40
C ALA A 56 4.48 5.88 -10.69
N VAL A 57 4.06 5.57 -9.47
CA VAL A 57 4.39 4.32 -8.80
C VAL A 57 3.09 3.67 -8.34
N ILE A 58 2.90 2.41 -8.73
CA ILE A 58 1.82 1.57 -8.22
C ILE A 58 2.35 0.91 -6.95
N LYS A 59 1.87 1.34 -5.79
CA LYS A 59 2.36 0.86 -4.49
C LYS A 59 2.15 -0.65 -4.35
N ASN A 60 3.07 -1.31 -3.66
CA ASN A 60 3.00 -2.75 -3.46
C ASN A 60 1.92 -3.19 -2.46
N GLY A 61 1.30 -2.27 -1.71
CA GLY A 61 0.22 -2.58 -0.77
C GLY A 61 0.62 -3.53 0.37
N GLY A 62 1.92 -3.61 0.69
CA GLY A 62 2.46 -4.57 1.66
C GLY A 62 2.78 -5.96 1.09
N TYR A 63 2.57 -6.19 -0.20
CA TYR A 63 2.98 -7.42 -0.88
C TYR A 63 4.45 -7.37 -1.33
N THR A 64 5.07 -8.55 -1.45
CA THR A 64 6.35 -8.67 -2.17
C THR A 64 6.05 -8.88 -3.64
N LEU A 65 6.66 -8.08 -4.50
CA LEU A 65 6.47 -8.16 -5.95
C LEU A 65 7.76 -8.65 -6.61
N ALA A 66 7.63 -9.46 -7.66
CA ALA A 66 8.73 -9.93 -8.49
C ALA A 66 8.34 -10.02 -9.97
N ASN A 67 9.32 -10.14 -10.86
CA ASN A 67 9.12 -10.38 -12.30
C ASN A 67 8.20 -9.37 -12.99
N ALA A 68 8.21 -8.12 -12.53
CA ALA A 68 7.29 -7.12 -13.02
C ALA A 68 7.61 -6.69 -14.47
N LYS A 69 6.57 -6.54 -15.27
CA LYS A 69 6.59 -6.00 -16.62
C LYS A 69 5.51 -4.94 -16.75
N VAL A 70 5.86 -3.83 -17.38
CA VAL A 70 4.96 -2.70 -17.61
C VAL A 70 4.84 -2.48 -19.11
N THR A 71 3.62 -2.19 -19.55
CA THR A 71 3.33 -1.79 -20.93
C THR A 71 2.37 -0.61 -20.93
N ILE A 72 2.78 0.51 -21.48
CA ILE A 72 1.95 1.69 -21.68
C ILE A 72 1.33 1.58 -23.07
N VAL A 73 0.00 1.51 -23.10
CA VAL A 73 -0.77 1.47 -24.34
C VAL A 73 -0.65 2.83 -25.03
N PRO A 74 -0.35 2.87 -26.35
CA PRO A 74 -0.19 4.13 -27.06
C PRO A 74 -1.52 4.88 -27.16
N LYS A 75 -1.45 6.21 -27.07
CA LYS A 75 -2.50 7.09 -27.56
C LYS A 75 -2.47 7.16 -29.10
N PRO A 76 -3.49 7.72 -29.78
CA PRO A 76 -3.41 7.99 -31.22
C PRO A 76 -2.10 8.73 -31.56
N ASP A 77 -1.39 8.25 -32.59
CA ASP A 77 -0.05 8.73 -33.00
C ASP A 77 1.06 8.60 -31.94
N GLY A 78 0.83 7.83 -30.88
CA GLY A 78 1.80 7.47 -29.85
C GLY A 78 2.58 6.20 -30.17
N GLN A 79 3.52 5.87 -29.29
CA GLN A 79 4.30 4.63 -29.34
C GLN A 79 4.03 3.76 -28.11
N THR A 80 4.03 2.44 -28.30
CA THR A 80 3.97 1.50 -27.18
C THR A 80 5.30 1.52 -26.44
N ILE A 81 5.26 1.73 -25.12
CA ILE A 81 6.44 1.64 -24.26
C ILE A 81 6.28 0.40 -23.40
N SER A 82 7.19 -0.58 -23.54
CA SER A 82 7.17 -1.82 -22.76
C SER A 82 8.54 -2.12 -22.17
N TYR A 83 8.59 -2.46 -20.89
CA TYR A 83 9.83 -2.75 -20.17
C TYR A 83 9.62 -3.72 -19.03
N LYS A 84 10.70 -4.41 -18.67
CA LYS A 84 10.78 -5.19 -17.44
C LYS A 84 11.33 -4.31 -16.32
N VAL A 85 10.82 -4.51 -15.11
CA VAL A 85 11.32 -3.86 -13.91
C VAL A 85 12.07 -4.89 -13.10
N ALA A 86 13.35 -4.63 -12.83
CA ALA A 86 14.13 -5.51 -11.96
C ALA A 86 13.66 -5.41 -10.50
N ASP A 87 13.69 -6.52 -9.77
CA ASP A 87 13.19 -6.63 -8.39
C ASP A 87 13.81 -5.60 -7.43
N LYS A 88 15.07 -5.19 -7.67
CA LYS A 88 15.72 -4.08 -6.96
C LYS A 88 14.85 -2.82 -6.98
N HIS A 89 14.35 -2.43 -8.14
CA HIS A 89 13.56 -1.22 -8.30
C HIS A 89 12.18 -1.33 -7.64
N LEU A 90 11.59 -2.53 -7.65
CA LEU A 90 10.34 -2.79 -6.93
C LEU A 90 10.49 -2.51 -5.43
N ARG A 91 11.62 -2.92 -4.86
CA ARG A 91 11.97 -2.68 -3.45
C ARG A 91 12.31 -1.22 -3.19
N THR A 92 13.10 -0.59 -4.06
CA THR A 92 13.51 0.82 -3.91
C THR A 92 12.34 1.79 -3.91
N HIS A 93 11.36 1.58 -4.80
CA HIS A 93 10.20 2.47 -4.93
C HIS A 93 8.98 2.02 -4.11
N GLY A 94 9.06 0.87 -3.44
CA GLY A 94 7.95 0.29 -2.67
C GLY A 94 6.73 -0.05 -3.54
N GLY A 95 6.98 -0.51 -4.77
CA GLY A 95 5.95 -0.63 -5.80
C GLY A 95 6.52 -0.72 -7.21
N ILE A 96 5.64 -0.79 -8.20
CA ILE A 96 6.01 -0.85 -9.61
C ILE A 96 6.18 0.58 -10.14
N PRO A 97 7.41 1.03 -10.47
CA PRO A 97 7.63 2.33 -11.10
C PRO A 97 7.17 2.31 -12.55
N ILE A 98 6.43 3.35 -12.92
CA ILE A 98 5.89 3.59 -14.25
C ILE A 98 6.52 4.87 -14.79
N PHE A 99 7.18 4.78 -15.94
CA PHE A 99 7.72 5.93 -16.69
C PHE A 99 7.22 5.92 -18.13
N GLY A 100 7.14 7.11 -18.74
CA GLY A 100 6.72 7.28 -20.13
C GLY A 100 5.22 7.50 -20.28
N LEU A 101 4.56 8.07 -19.27
CA LEU A 101 3.16 8.48 -19.38
C LEU A 101 3.02 9.62 -20.40
N TYR A 102 1.90 9.65 -21.12
CA TYR A 102 1.53 10.78 -21.97
C TYR A 102 0.95 11.92 -21.13
N PRO A 103 1.34 13.17 -21.38
CA PRO A 103 0.78 14.35 -20.72
C PRO A 103 -0.64 14.65 -21.19
N ASP A 104 -1.43 15.21 -20.27
CA ASP A 104 -2.85 15.55 -20.44
C ASP A 104 -3.65 14.39 -21.04
N TYR A 105 -3.43 13.18 -20.52
CA TYR A 105 -4.03 11.98 -21.09
C TYR A 105 -4.39 10.95 -20.03
N GLN A 106 -5.51 10.26 -20.23
CA GLN A 106 -5.89 9.10 -19.43
C GLN A 106 -5.13 7.86 -19.95
N ASN A 107 -3.89 7.72 -19.50
CA ASN A 107 -3.00 6.64 -19.86
C ASN A 107 -3.60 5.29 -19.44
N THR A 108 -3.46 4.31 -20.33
CA THR A 108 -3.79 2.92 -20.04
C THR A 108 -2.49 2.17 -19.84
N VAL A 109 -2.27 1.68 -18.63
CA VAL A 109 -1.02 1.01 -18.25
C VAL A 109 -1.35 -0.43 -17.89
N GLU A 110 -0.84 -1.37 -18.67
CA GLU A 110 -0.92 -2.79 -18.37
C GLU A 110 0.31 -3.21 -17.57
N VAL A 111 0.10 -3.93 -16.48
CA VAL A 111 1.16 -4.50 -15.68
C VAL A 111 0.95 -5.98 -15.48
N GLU A 112 2.07 -6.68 -15.45
CA GLU A 112 2.15 -8.12 -15.19
C GLU A 112 3.24 -8.34 -14.14
N TYR A 113 2.96 -9.10 -13.09
CA TYR A 113 3.90 -9.31 -11.99
C TYR A 113 3.52 -10.53 -11.15
N ASP A 114 4.48 -11.04 -10.38
CA ASP A 114 4.24 -12.05 -9.37
C ASP A 114 3.98 -11.38 -8.02
N LYS A 115 2.81 -11.65 -7.44
CA LYS A 115 2.41 -11.19 -6.11
C LYS A 115 2.70 -12.29 -5.09
N ILE A 116 3.64 -12.02 -4.20
CA ILE A 116 4.10 -12.97 -3.18
C ILE A 116 3.55 -12.55 -1.81
N TYR A 117 2.82 -13.46 -1.16
CA TYR A 117 2.25 -13.25 0.16
C TYR A 117 2.14 -14.56 0.94
N LYS A 118 2.61 -14.57 2.20
CA LYS A 118 2.53 -15.72 3.12
C LYS A 118 2.95 -17.06 2.51
N GLY A 119 3.98 -17.06 1.68
CA GLY A 119 4.52 -18.26 1.01
C GLY A 119 3.80 -18.68 -0.27
N GLY A 120 2.70 -18.01 -0.64
CA GLY A 120 2.04 -18.17 -1.94
C GLY A 120 2.57 -17.18 -2.97
N THR A 121 2.61 -17.60 -4.23
CA THR A 121 2.91 -16.75 -5.39
C THR A 121 1.72 -16.79 -6.35
N GLU A 122 1.13 -15.63 -6.62
CA GLU A 122 0.07 -15.45 -7.61
C GLU A 122 0.62 -14.63 -8.77
N HIS A 123 0.55 -15.16 -9.99
CA HIS A 123 0.86 -14.39 -11.18
C HIS A 123 -0.34 -13.51 -11.55
N VAL A 124 -0.12 -12.21 -11.64
CA VAL A 124 -1.16 -11.20 -11.80
C VAL A 124 -0.92 -10.40 -13.07
N LYS A 125 -1.99 -10.22 -13.85
CA LYS A 125 -2.05 -9.27 -14.96
C LYS A 125 -3.26 -8.37 -14.78
N GLU A 126 -3.04 -7.06 -14.80
CA GLU A 126 -4.11 -6.08 -14.64
C GLU A 126 -3.80 -4.75 -15.34
N THR A 127 -4.81 -3.90 -15.44
CA THR A 127 -4.74 -2.64 -16.19
C THR A 127 -5.16 -1.48 -15.30
N TYR A 128 -4.37 -0.41 -15.34
CA TYR A 128 -4.60 0.82 -14.61
C TYR A 128 -4.91 1.97 -15.57
N LYS A 129 -5.80 2.86 -15.14
CA LYS A 129 -6.05 4.15 -15.78
C LYS A 129 -5.38 5.23 -14.95
N ILE A 130 -4.40 5.92 -15.53
CA ILE A 130 -3.58 6.93 -14.85
C ILE A 130 -3.67 8.22 -15.65
N TYR A 131 -4.15 9.30 -15.03
CA TYR A 131 -4.09 10.63 -15.62
C TYR A 131 -2.77 11.29 -15.26
N ALA A 132 -2.09 11.86 -16.25
CA ALA A 132 -0.85 12.60 -16.14
C ALA A 132 -0.83 13.70 -17.21
#